data_AF-A0A0G0TZC5-F1
#
_entry.id   AF-A0A0G0TZC5-F1
#
_cell.length_a   1.000
_cell.length_b   1.000
_cell.length_c   1.000
_cell.angle_alpha   90.00
_cell.angle_beta   90.00
_cell.angle_gamma   90.00
#
_symmetry.space_group_name_H-M   'P 1'
#
loop_
_entity.id
_entity.type
_entity.pdbx_description
1 polymer ?
#
loop_
_entity_poly.entity_id
_entity_poly.type
_entity_poly.pdbx_seq_one_letter_code
_entity_poly.pdbx_strand_id
1 'polypeptide(L)'
;MQNLRFYLRPLQELSINGKLNNDMLICSLCQKGMKKVAWSRHKKGSSGAGGTWALRAQIHKRTQRPNLHTYRGIKLCTKCLRMVKAASDKGRDLLAEQFSPAA
;
A
#
# COMPACT_ATOMS: atom_id res chain seq x y z
N MET A 1 18.82 60.23 -13.39
CA MET A 1 17.53 59.52 -13.48
C MET A 1 17.82 58.03 -13.43
N GLN A 2 17.96 57.46 -12.23
CA GLN A 2 18.36 56.06 -12.03
C GLN A 2 17.11 55.19 -11.88
N ASN A 3 17.12 54.08 -12.61
CA ASN A 3 16.03 53.12 -12.79
C ASN A 3 15.53 52.55 -11.45
N LEU A 4 14.23 52.70 -11.21
CA LEU A 4 13.50 52.08 -10.12
C LEU A 4 13.33 50.58 -10.39
N ARG A 5 13.76 49.78 -9.41
CA ARG A 5 13.43 48.36 -9.26
C ARG A 5 11.92 48.18 -9.17
N PHE A 6 11.34 47.35 -10.03
CA PHE A 6 10.16 46.56 -9.68
C PHE A 6 10.44 45.09 -9.91
N TYR A 7 10.45 44.40 -8.77
CA TYR A 7 10.36 42.97 -8.57
C TYR A 7 9.43 42.27 -9.55
N LEU A 8 9.80 41.07 -10.00
CA LEU A 8 8.96 39.87 -9.83
C LEU A 8 9.83 38.61 -9.93
N ARG A 9 9.59 37.74 -8.95
CA ARG A 9 10.38 36.57 -8.57
C ARG A 9 10.33 35.43 -9.59
N PRO A 10 11.32 34.52 -9.52
CA PRO A 10 11.31 33.26 -10.26
C PRO A 10 10.09 32.41 -9.87
N LEU A 11 9.43 31.80 -10.86
CA LEU A 11 8.46 30.74 -10.66
C LEU A 11 9.19 29.49 -10.10
N GLN A 12 9.32 29.46 -8.77
CA GLN A 12 9.27 28.24 -7.98
C GLN A 12 7.81 27.76 -7.98
N GLU A 13 7.55 26.56 -8.50
CA GLU A 13 6.40 25.68 -8.21
C GLU A 13 6.54 24.54 -9.22
N LEU A 14 6.85 23.30 -8.87
CA LEU A 14 6.17 22.44 -7.90
C LEU A 14 7.22 21.54 -7.23
N SER A 15 7.72 21.95 -6.08
CA SER A 15 8.30 20.99 -5.13
C SER A 15 7.18 20.03 -4.77
N ILE A 16 7.40 18.75 -5.08
CA ILE A 16 6.54 17.63 -4.75
C ILE A 16 6.41 17.64 -3.21
N ASN A 17 5.38 18.31 -2.71
CA ASN A 17 4.86 18.14 -1.35
C ASN A 17 4.22 16.75 -1.26
N GLY A 18 5.02 15.72 -1.47
CA GLY A 18 4.72 14.38 -1.01
C GLY A 18 5.01 14.38 0.47
N LYS A 19 4.05 14.85 1.26
CA LYS A 19 4.00 14.66 2.71
C LYS A 19 4.27 13.17 2.95
N LEU A 20 5.51 12.81 3.26
CA LEU A 20 5.92 11.47 3.63
C LEU A 20 5.29 11.23 5.00
N ASN A 21 4.00 10.88 5.01
CA ASN A 21 3.32 10.37 6.18
C ASN A 21 4.12 9.15 6.62
N ASN A 22 4.92 9.37 7.66
CA ASN A 22 5.92 8.44 8.19
C ASN A 22 5.23 7.36 9.04
N ASP A 23 4.06 6.89 8.58
CA ASP A 23 3.37 5.75 9.16
C ASP A 23 4.08 4.50 8.64
N MET A 24 5.21 4.18 9.25
CA MET A 24 6.20 3.20 8.81
C MET A 24 5.66 1.79 8.48
N LEU A 25 4.40 1.49 8.85
CA LEU A 25 3.78 0.17 8.79
C LEU A 25 2.35 0.17 8.18
N ILE A 26 2.00 1.18 7.38
CA ILE A 26 0.68 1.29 6.74
C ILE A 26 0.83 1.38 5.21
N CYS A 27 -0.11 0.78 4.47
CA CYS A 27 -0.20 0.94 3.02
C CYS A 27 -0.68 2.35 2.66
N SER A 28 0.05 3.09 1.82
CA SER A 28 -0.31 4.46 1.44
C SER A 28 -1.62 4.56 0.64
N LEU A 29 -2.02 3.49 -0.07
CA LEU A 29 -3.25 3.50 -0.89
C LEU A 29 -4.50 3.03 -0.13
N CYS A 30 -4.43 1.89 0.57
CA CYS A 30 -5.61 1.30 1.24
C CYS A 30 -5.57 1.39 2.76
N GLN A 31 -4.58 2.09 3.32
CA GLN A 31 -4.40 2.30 4.76
C GLN A 31 -4.41 1.01 5.59
N LYS A 32 -4.09 -0.13 4.96
CA LYS A 32 -3.99 -1.41 5.65
C LYS A 32 -2.80 -1.39 6.60
N GLY A 33 -3.10 -1.37 7.90
CA GLY A 33 -2.12 -1.45 8.99
C GLY A 33 -2.13 -2.81 9.71
N MET A 34 -1.41 -2.87 10.83
CA MET A 34 -1.35 -4.06 11.68
C MET A 34 -2.69 -4.33 12.38
N LYS A 35 -3.03 -5.61 12.56
CA LYS A 35 -4.22 -6.04 13.29
C LYS A 35 -3.88 -7.06 14.36
N LYS A 36 -4.51 -6.97 15.54
CA LYS A 36 -4.46 -8.01 16.57
C LYS A 36 -5.59 -9.00 16.29
N VAL A 37 -5.25 -10.27 16.09
CA VAL A 37 -6.19 -11.34 15.74
C VAL A 37 -6.13 -12.43 16.80
N ALA A 38 -7.30 -12.94 17.20
CA ALA A 38 -7.39 -14.12 18.04
C ALA A 38 -7.00 -15.36 17.23
N TRP A 39 -6.12 -16.17 17.78
CA TRP A 39 -5.65 -17.41 17.16
C TRP A 39 -5.76 -18.54 18.18
N SER A 40 -6.45 -19.61 17.78
CA SER A 40 -6.53 -20.86 18.54
C SER A 40 -6.13 -22.01 17.62
N ARG A 41 -5.48 -23.02 18.20
CA ARG A 41 -5.15 -24.26 17.49
C ARG A 41 -5.86 -25.42 18.17
N HIS A 42 -6.81 -26.02 17.45
CA HIS A 42 -7.54 -27.20 17.90
C HIS A 42 -6.71 -28.46 17.57
N LYS A 43 -6.57 -29.38 18.51
CA LYS A 43 -5.94 -30.70 18.27
C LYS A 43 -6.98 -31.66 17.64
N LYS A 44 -6.52 -32.67 16.88
CA LYS A 44 -7.40 -33.73 16.35
C LYS A 44 -8.12 -34.41 17.53
N GLY A 45 -9.46 -34.48 17.48
CA GLY A 45 -10.32 -34.91 18.59
C GLY A 45 -10.91 -33.78 19.44
N SER A 46 -10.53 -32.52 19.21
CA SER A 46 -11.01 -31.36 19.99
C SER A 46 -12.38 -30.81 19.52
N SER A 47 -12.99 -31.36 18.46
CA SER A 47 -14.25 -30.85 17.91
C SER A 47 -15.04 -31.94 17.18
N GLY A 48 -16.15 -32.36 17.79
CA GLY A 48 -17.34 -32.90 17.11
C GLY A 48 -17.18 -34.15 16.24
N ALA A 49 -16.91 -35.30 16.84
CA ALA A 49 -17.38 -36.63 16.40
C ALA A 49 -16.89 -37.69 17.42
N GLY A 50 -17.66 -37.91 18.49
CA GLY A 50 -17.55 -39.15 19.28
C GLY A 50 -16.83 -39.13 20.65
N GLY A 51 -16.50 -37.98 21.23
CA GLY A 51 -15.91 -37.95 22.58
C GLY A 51 -15.99 -36.58 23.24
N THR A 52 -16.68 -36.54 24.37
CA THR A 52 -16.83 -35.46 25.38
C THR A 52 -16.14 -34.14 25.03
N TRP A 53 -16.91 -33.26 24.40
CA TRP A 53 -16.65 -31.88 24.04
C TRP A 53 -15.48 -31.27 24.83
N ALA A 54 -14.30 -31.24 24.21
CA ALA A 54 -13.14 -30.61 24.81
C ALA A 54 -13.40 -29.10 25.00
N LEU A 55 -13.06 -28.61 26.20
CA LEU A 55 -13.04 -27.20 26.56
C LEU A 55 -12.46 -26.35 25.41
N ARG A 56 -13.02 -25.15 25.20
CA ARG A 56 -12.59 -24.22 24.14
C ARG A 56 -11.06 -24.09 24.16
N ALA A 57 -10.42 -24.38 23.02
CA ALA A 57 -8.97 -24.30 22.90
C ALA A 57 -8.46 -22.90 23.28
N GLN A 58 -7.28 -22.85 23.91
CA GLN A 58 -6.69 -21.60 24.37
C GLN A 58 -6.58 -20.57 23.24
N ILE A 59 -7.12 -19.38 23.49
CA ILE A 59 -7.08 -18.27 22.55
C ILE A 59 -5.85 -17.41 22.84
N HIS A 60 -4.92 -17.38 21.90
CA HIS A 60 -3.77 -16.48 21.92
C HIS A 60 -4.07 -15.25 21.05
N LYS A 61 -3.50 -14.10 21.41
CA LYS A 61 -3.55 -12.90 20.57
C LYS A 61 -2.28 -12.85 19.72
N ARG A 62 -2.43 -12.81 18.38
CA ARG A 62 -1.31 -12.66 17.44
C ARG A 62 -1.43 -11.35 16.68
N THR A 63 -0.33 -10.64 16.51
CA THR A 63 -0.27 -9.48 15.63
C THR A 63 -0.04 -9.94 14.19
N GLN A 64 -0.98 -9.60 13.30
CA GLN A 64 -0.84 -9.76 11.86
C GLN A 64 -0.35 -8.45 11.26
N ARG A 65 0.79 -8.51 10.57
CA ARG A 65 1.37 -7.38 9.85
C ARG A 65 1.00 -7.46 8.37
N PRO A 66 0.67 -6.32 7.71
CA PRO A 66 0.47 -6.31 6.27
C PRO A 66 1.78 -6.57 5.54
N ASN A 67 1.72 -7.31 4.43
CA ASN A 67 2.87 -7.48 3.54
C ASN A 67 3.06 -6.22 2.69
N LEU A 68 3.88 -5.29 3.19
CA LEU A 68 4.18 -4.01 2.56
C LEU A 68 5.48 -4.11 1.77
N HIS A 69 5.46 -3.57 0.55
CA HIS A 69 6.59 -3.47 -0.36
C HIS A 69 6.77 -2.01 -0.79
N THR A 70 8.01 -1.62 -1.02
CA THR A 70 8.34 -0.28 -1.53
C THR A 70 8.33 -0.30 -3.06
N TYR A 71 7.59 0.61 -3.69
CA TYR A 71 7.54 0.77 -5.15
C TYR A 71 7.54 2.26 -5.49
N ARG A 72 8.53 2.72 -6.27
CA ARG A 72 8.72 4.14 -6.64
C ARG A 72 8.68 5.10 -5.43
N GLY A 73 9.28 4.70 -4.31
CA GLY A 73 9.31 5.50 -3.07
C GLY A 73 8.04 5.40 -2.19
N ILE A 74 7.01 4.66 -2.60
CA ILE A 74 5.74 4.52 -1.87
C ILE A 74 5.63 3.10 -1.28
N LYS A 75 5.16 2.98 -0.03
CA LYS A 75 4.89 1.70 0.63
C LYS A 75 3.48 1.20 0.29
N LEU A 76 3.40 0.05 -0.38
CA LEU A 76 2.17 -0.54 -0.87
C LEU A 76 2.00 -1.98 -0.40
N CYS A 77 0.77 -2.38 -0.07
CA CYS A 77 0.49 -3.80 0.15
C CYS A 77 0.49 -4.55 -1.19
N THR A 78 0.67 -5.88 -1.15
CA THR A 78 0.68 -6.73 -2.35
C THR A 78 -0.52 -6.53 -3.28
N LYS A 79 -1.73 -6.34 -2.74
CA LYS A 79 -2.94 -6.04 -3.53
C LYS A 79 -2.78 -4.72 -4.29
N CYS A 80 -2.41 -3.66 -3.60
CA CYS A 80 -2.23 -2.34 -4.18
C CYS A 80 -1.07 -2.29 -5.18
N LEU A 81 0.01 -3.02 -4.91
CA LEU A 81 1.15 -3.13 -5.82
C LEU A 81 0.74 -3.74 -7.17
N ARG A 82 -0.09 -4.79 -7.16
CA ARG A 82 -0.59 -5.41 -8.41
C ARG A 82 -1.42 -4.43 -9.24
N MET A 83 -2.28 -3.65 -8.59
CA MET A 83 -3.10 -2.65 -9.29
C MET A 83 -2.24 -1.54 -9.92
N VAL A 84 -1.26 -1.03 -9.18
CA VAL A 84 -0.37 0.03 -9.67
C VAL A 84 0.49 -0.46 -10.83
N LYS A 85 1.04 -1.68 -10.74
CA LYS A 85 1.81 -2.28 -11.84
C LYS A 85 0.96 -2.48 -13.09
N ALA A 86 -0.22 -3.07 -12.94
CA ALA A 86 -1.14 -3.27 -14.07
C ALA A 86 -1.57 -1.94 -14.72
N ALA A 87 -1.78 -0.89 -13.93
CA ALA A 87 -2.09 0.44 -14.45
C ALA A 87 -0.90 1.07 -15.19
N SER A 88 0.34 0.88 -14.71
CA SER A 88 1.53 1.37 -15.41
C SER A 88 1.78 0.66 -16.73
N ASP A 89 1.45 -0.64 -16.80
CA ASP A 89 1.63 -1.42 -18.03
C ASP A 89 0.60 -0.99 -19.09
N LYS A 90 -0.67 -0.83 -18.71
CA LYS A 90 -1.70 -0.29 -19.63
C LYS A 90 -1.39 1.12 -20.13
N GLY A 91 -0.83 1.97 -19.26
CA GLY A 91 -0.40 3.31 -19.66
C GLY A 91 0.75 3.28 -20.69
N ARG A 92 1.61 2.26 -20.63
CA ARG A 92 2.65 2.05 -21.64
C ARG A 92 2.06 1.62 -22.97
N ASP A 93 1.06 0.72 -22.94
CA ASP A 93 0.43 0.20 -24.15
C ASP A 93 -0.35 1.31 -24.89
N LEU A 94 -1.07 2.16 -24.17
CA LEU A 94 -1.81 3.29 -24.74
C LEU A 94 -0.89 4.39 -25.32
N LEU A 95 0.28 4.61 -24.72
CA LEU A 95 1.28 5.52 -25.29
C LEU A 95 1.91 4.93 -26.54
N ALA A 96 2.10 3.60 -26.61
CA ALA A 96 2.65 2.94 -27.79
C ALA A 96 1.72 3.04 -29.02
N GLU A 97 0.40 3.04 -28.83
CA GLU A 97 -0.56 3.26 -29.92
C GLU A 97 -0.51 4.70 -30.47
N GLN A 98 -0.30 5.70 -29.62
CA GLN A 98 -0.30 7.11 -30.05
C GLN A 98 0.93 7.54 -30.86
N PHE A 99 2.02 6.78 -30.78
CA PHE A 99 3.26 7.07 -31.52
C PHE A 99 3.60 6.01 -32.57
N SER A 100 2.66 5.12 -32.92
CA SER A 100 2.85 4.21 -34.04
C SER A 100 2.78 5.00 -35.36
N PRO A 101 3.85 5.06 -36.17
CA PRO A 101 3.80 5.74 -37.46
C PRO A 101 2.78 5.04 -38.35
N ALA A 102 1.78 5.77 -38.81
CA ALA A 102 0.87 5.29 -39.84
C ALA A 102 1.70 4.90 -41.07
N ALA A 103 1.61 3.63 -41.47
CA ALA A 103 2.27 3.08 -42.65
C ALA A 103 1.58 3.56 -43.94
#